data_AF-V5HCM3-F1
#
_entry.id   AF-V5HCM3-F1
#
_cell.length_a   1.000
_cell.length_b   1.000
_cell.length_c   1.000
_cell.angle_alpha   90.00
_cell.angle_beta   90.00
_cell.angle_gamma   90.00
#
_symmetry.space_group_name_H-M   'P 1'
#
loop_
_entity.id
_entity.type
_entity.pdbx_description
1 polymer ?
#
loop_
_entity_poly.entity_id
_entity_poly.type
_entity_poly.pdbx_seq_one_letter_code
_entity_poly.pdbx_strand_id
1 'polypeptide(L)'
;MRAYTLSVLTQLAGTGHPIVEKEIVDWANSKLKSAQKTTQIRNFQDPCICDAKPIVDLVDAINPGCINYSQVLPGTTLEERLANAKYAISMARKLGARIYALPEDIAEGKPKMVMTVFACLMARDYIPGAQ
;
A
#
# COMPACT_ATOMS: atom_id res chain seq x y z
N MET A 1 14.26 -15.16 -11.19
CA MET A 1 13.26 -14.09 -11.06
C MET A 1 13.59 -13.05 -9.96
N ARG A 2 14.87 -12.77 -9.64
CA ARG A 2 15.26 -11.69 -8.70
C ARG A 2 15.54 -10.34 -9.37
N ALA A 3 15.76 -10.35 -10.69
CA ALA A 3 16.06 -9.14 -11.45
C ALA A 3 14.85 -8.20 -11.57
N TYR A 4 13.63 -8.73 -11.72
CA TYR A 4 12.46 -7.89 -11.98
C TYR A 4 12.11 -6.96 -10.82
N THR A 5 12.04 -7.47 -9.58
CA THR A 5 11.76 -6.64 -8.39
C THR A 5 12.86 -5.61 -8.15
N LEU A 6 14.13 -5.98 -8.42
CA LEU A 6 15.25 -5.06 -8.27
C LEU A 6 15.25 -3.99 -9.37
N SER A 7 14.99 -4.37 -10.62
CA SER A 7 14.82 -3.44 -11.74
C SER A 7 13.63 -2.51 -11.53
N VAL A 8 12.51 -3.01 -11.00
CA VAL A 8 11.33 -2.21 -10.66
C VAL A 8 11.66 -1.24 -9.53
N LEU A 9 12.34 -1.68 -8.46
CA LEU A 9 12.80 -0.79 -7.38
C LEU A 9 13.84 0.23 -7.84
N THR A 10 14.76 -0.14 -8.73
CA THR A 10 15.76 0.76 -9.33
C THR A 10 15.12 1.74 -10.31
N GLN A 11 14.10 1.34 -11.08
CA GLN A 11 13.30 2.23 -11.92
C GLN A 11 12.42 3.17 -11.09
N LEU A 12 11.84 2.67 -9.99
CA LEU A 12 11.06 3.44 -9.02
C LEU A 12 11.89 4.54 -8.37
N ALA A 13 13.14 4.24 -8.01
CA ALA A 13 14.05 5.20 -7.40
C ALA A 13 14.55 6.27 -8.38
N GLY A 14 14.48 6.03 -9.70
CA GLY A 14 15.17 6.86 -10.69
C GLY A 14 14.31 7.62 -11.70
N THR A 15 13.07 7.22 -12.01
CA THR A 15 12.52 7.62 -13.32
C THR A 15 11.10 8.18 -13.38
N GLY A 16 10.25 8.04 -12.36
CA GLY A 16 8.89 8.64 -12.41
C GLY A 16 8.10 8.32 -13.68
N HIS A 17 8.32 7.15 -14.29
CA HIS A 17 7.65 6.78 -15.54
C HIS A 17 6.22 6.31 -15.26
N PRO A 18 5.23 6.75 -16.05
CA PRO A 18 3.82 6.37 -15.90
C PRO A 18 3.55 4.86 -16.08
N ILE A 19 4.47 4.14 -16.73
CA ILE A 19 4.40 2.69 -16.90
C ILE A 19 4.49 1.98 -15.55
N VAL A 20 5.35 2.45 -14.64
CA VAL A 20 5.57 1.80 -13.33
C VAL A 20 4.38 2.04 -12.39
N GLU A 21 3.79 3.24 -12.44
CA GLU A 21 2.63 3.58 -11.63
C GLU A 21 1.43 2.68 -11.95
N LYS A 22 1.15 2.51 -13.25
CA LYS A 22 0.06 1.67 -13.72
C LYS A 22 0.23 0.21 -13.28
N GLU A 23 1.43 -0.35 -13.43
CA GLU A 23 1.72 -1.72 -13.02
C GLU A 23 1.49 -1.95 -11.51
N ILE A 24 1.84 -0.97 -10.67
CA ILE A 24 1.60 -1.06 -9.22
C ILE A 24 0.09 -1.01 -8.92
N VAL A 25 -0.66 -0.14 -9.58
CA VAL A 25 -2.12 -0.05 -9.44
C VAL A 25 -2.79 -1.35 -9.87
N ASP A 26 -2.38 -1.91 -11.02
CA ASP A 26 -2.93 -3.15 -11.56
C ASP A 26 -2.62 -4.34 -10.64
N TRP A 27 -1.38 -4.42 -10.11
CA TRP A 27 -1.03 -5.42 -9.10
C TRP A 27 -1.85 -5.27 -7.82
N ALA A 28 -1.96 -4.06 -7.26
CA ALA A 28 -2.69 -3.81 -6.02
C ALA A 28 -4.17 -4.22 -6.15
N ASN A 29 -4.84 -3.80 -7.23
CA ASN A 29 -6.23 -4.16 -7.50
C ASN A 29 -6.41 -5.67 -7.74
N SER A 30 -5.47 -6.31 -8.44
CA SER A 30 -5.51 -7.77 -8.65
C SER A 30 -5.37 -8.52 -7.33
N LYS A 31 -4.47 -8.09 -6.44
CA LYS A 31 -4.26 -8.68 -5.11
C LYS A 31 -5.49 -8.51 -4.23
N LEU A 32 -6.04 -7.29 -4.14
CA LEU A 32 -7.27 -7.00 -3.40
C LEU A 32 -8.44 -7.87 -3.89
N LYS A 33 -8.61 -7.99 -5.22
CA LYS A 33 -9.64 -8.84 -5.82
C LYS A 33 -9.45 -10.32 -5.48
N SER A 34 -8.21 -10.81 -5.53
CA SER A 34 -7.89 -12.21 -5.17
C SER A 34 -8.18 -12.53 -3.70
N ALA A 35 -8.04 -11.54 -2.81
CA ALA A 35 -8.37 -11.62 -1.40
C ALA A 35 -9.83 -11.26 -1.08
N GLN A 36 -10.69 -11.17 -2.11
CA GLN A 36 -12.12 -10.82 -1.99
C GLN A 36 -12.39 -9.50 -1.26
N LYS A 37 -11.47 -8.54 -1.36
CA LYS A 37 -11.63 -7.19 -0.83
C LYS A 37 -12.46 -6.33 -1.79
N THR A 38 -13.24 -5.42 -1.24
CA THR A 38 -14.11 -4.50 -2.01
C THR A 38 -13.41 -3.20 -2.39
N THR A 39 -12.30 -2.87 -1.73
CA THR A 39 -11.51 -1.68 -2.00
C THR A 39 -10.73 -1.82 -3.31
N GLN A 40 -10.66 -0.73 -4.06
CA GLN A 40 -9.93 -0.59 -5.31
C GLN A 40 -9.44 0.83 -5.46
N ILE A 41 -8.33 1.02 -6.17
CA ILE A 41 -7.73 2.33 -6.44
C ILE A 41 -7.64 2.57 -7.95
N ARG A 42 -7.92 3.79 -8.41
CA ARG A 42 -7.78 4.16 -9.83
C ARG A 42 -6.38 4.66 -10.16
N ASN A 43 -5.77 5.40 -9.23
CA ASN A 43 -4.44 5.97 -9.31
C ASN A 43 -4.00 6.41 -7.90
N PHE A 44 -2.76 6.92 -7.73
CA PHE A 44 -2.25 7.37 -6.42
C PHE A 44 -2.77 8.75 -5.98
N GLN A 45 -3.63 9.38 -6.76
CA GLN A 45 -4.34 10.61 -6.42
C GLN A 45 -5.78 10.32 -5.96
N ASP A 46 -6.19 9.06 -5.92
CA ASP A 46 -7.55 8.67 -5.59
C ASP A 46 -7.87 9.04 -4.13
N PRO A 47 -8.89 9.87 -3.86
CA PRO A 47 -9.27 10.28 -2.51
C PRO A 47 -9.64 9.10 -1.61
N CYS A 48 -10.01 7.95 -2.17
CA CYS A 48 -10.29 6.75 -1.40
C CYS A 48 -9.06 6.24 -0.64
N ILE A 49 -7.85 6.60 -1.06
CA ILE A 49 -6.61 6.19 -0.38
C ILE A 49 -6.40 6.97 0.92
N CYS A 50 -6.96 8.18 1.03
CA CYS A 50 -6.77 9.04 2.19
C CYS A 50 -7.40 8.48 3.47
N ASP A 51 -8.36 7.54 3.36
CA ASP A 51 -8.89 6.81 4.52
C ASP A 51 -8.02 5.63 4.98
N ALA A 52 -6.93 5.38 4.26
CA ALA A 52 -5.96 4.31 4.41
C ALA A 52 -6.53 2.87 4.33
N LYS A 53 -7.82 2.68 4.06
CA LYS A 53 -8.44 1.35 3.96
C LYS A 53 -7.89 0.52 2.81
N PRO A 54 -7.64 1.07 1.60
CA PRO A 54 -7.01 0.29 0.53
C PRO A 54 -5.63 -0.25 0.94
N ILE A 55 -4.89 0.50 1.76
CA ILE A 55 -3.57 0.09 2.26
C ILE A 55 -3.74 -1.01 3.32
N VAL A 56 -4.67 -0.85 4.25
CA VAL A 56 -4.99 -1.86 5.27
C VAL A 56 -5.43 -3.18 4.63
N ASP A 57 -6.36 -3.12 3.67
CA ASP A 57 -6.86 -4.29 2.97
C ASP A 57 -5.77 -4.98 2.15
N LEU A 58 -4.85 -4.21 1.57
CA LEU A 58 -3.73 -4.77 0.82
C LEU A 58 -2.72 -5.46 1.76
N VAL A 59 -2.49 -4.91 2.95
CA VAL A 59 -1.67 -5.54 3.98
C VAL A 59 -2.28 -6.87 4.44
N ASP A 60 -3.60 -6.92 4.67
CA ASP A 60 -4.31 -8.16 4.97
C ASP A 60 -4.27 -9.14 3.80
N ALA A 61 -4.39 -8.67 2.55
CA ALA A 61 -4.29 -9.52 1.36
C ALA A 61 -2.89 -10.15 1.17
N ILE A 62 -1.83 -9.48 1.63
CA ILE A 62 -0.46 -10.02 1.62
C ILE A 62 -0.25 -11.03 2.75
N ASN A 63 -0.79 -10.75 3.94
CA ASN A 63 -0.71 -11.65 5.08
C ASN A 63 -2.07 -11.75 5.80
N PRO A 64 -2.92 -12.71 5.39
CA PRO A 64 -4.29 -12.82 5.90
C PRO A 64 -4.35 -12.97 7.42
N GLY A 65 -5.22 -12.19 8.07
CA GLY A 65 -5.45 -12.24 9.50
C GLY A 65 -4.47 -11.41 10.34
N CYS A 66 -3.59 -10.63 9.69
CA CYS A 66 -2.73 -9.70 10.42
C CYS A 66 -3.46 -8.41 10.85
N ILE A 67 -4.57 -8.07 10.20
CA ILE A 67 -5.34 -6.86 10.47
C ILE A 67 -6.48 -7.13 11.46
N ASN A 68 -6.61 -6.25 12.44
CA ASN A 68 -7.78 -6.15 13.31
C ASN A 68 -8.68 -5.02 12.82
N TYR A 69 -9.70 -5.37 12.04
CA TYR A 69 -10.64 -4.41 11.46
C TYR A 69 -11.44 -3.62 12.49
N SER A 70 -11.54 -4.08 13.75
CA SER A 70 -12.16 -3.32 14.84
C SER A 70 -11.38 -2.05 15.21
N GLN A 71 -10.12 -1.95 14.80
CA GLN A 71 -9.28 -0.75 14.99
C GLN A 71 -9.31 0.19 13.78
N VAL A 72 -9.96 -0.20 12.68
CA VAL A 72 -10.06 0.60 11.46
C VAL A 72 -11.29 1.50 11.56
N LEU A 73 -11.06 2.81 11.55
CA LEU A 73 -12.09 3.83 11.69
C LEU A 73 -12.74 4.16 10.33
N PRO A 74 -13.91 4.83 10.31
CA PRO A 74 -14.58 5.23 9.09
C PRO A 74 -13.73 6.09 8.14
N GLY A 75 -12.80 6.91 8.66
CA GLY A 75 -11.90 7.75 7.86
C GLY A 75 -12.57 9.01 7.31
N THR A 76 -13.64 9.45 7.96
CA THR A 76 -14.41 10.63 7.60
C THR A 76 -13.72 11.91 8.05
N THR A 77 -13.09 11.89 9.22
CA THR A 77 -12.31 13.02 9.76
C THR A 77 -10.82 12.83 9.52
N LEU A 78 -10.06 13.94 9.53
CA LEU A 78 -8.60 13.88 9.40
C LEU A 78 -7.95 13.04 10.52
N GLU A 79 -8.48 13.12 11.74
CA GLU A 79 -7.98 12.34 12.87
C GLU A 79 -8.16 10.83 12.65
N GLU A 80 -9.32 10.41 12.14
CA GLU A 80 -9.60 9.02 11.79
C GLU A 80 -8.67 8.53 10.67
N ARG A 81 -8.47 9.37 9.64
CA ARG A 81 -7.53 9.06 8.53
C ARG A 81 -6.11 8.87 9.02
N LEU A 82 -5.64 9.76 9.91
CA LEU A 82 -4.32 9.66 10.52
C LEU A 82 -4.19 8.41 11.39
N ALA A 83 -5.22 8.06 12.16
CA ALA A 83 -5.24 6.84 12.96
C ALA A 83 -5.16 5.58 12.09
N ASN A 84 -5.97 5.52 11.02
CA ASN A 84 -5.93 4.42 10.06
C ASN A 84 -4.58 4.33 9.34
N ALA A 85 -4.00 5.46 8.93
CA ALA A 85 -2.69 5.51 8.27
C ALA A 85 -1.57 5.05 9.21
N LYS A 86 -1.57 5.49 10.47
CA LYS A 86 -0.64 5.01 11.51
C LYS A 86 -0.73 3.51 11.69
N TYR A 87 -1.95 2.98 11.75
CA TYR A 87 -2.20 1.56 11.89
C TYR A 87 -1.70 0.78 10.67
N ALA A 88 -2.05 1.21 9.46
CA ALA A 88 -1.62 0.61 8.20
C ALA A 88 -0.10 0.53 8.07
N ILE A 89 0.61 1.64 8.35
CA ILE A 89 2.08 1.70 8.32
C ILE A 89 2.68 0.73 9.34
N SER A 90 2.13 0.69 10.56
CA SER A 90 2.62 -0.18 11.63
C SER A 90 2.51 -1.65 11.24
N MET A 91 1.37 -2.05 10.67
CA MET A 91 1.12 -3.41 10.23
C MET A 91 2.00 -3.79 9.03
N ALA A 92 2.11 -2.91 8.04
CA ALA A 92 2.99 -3.13 6.89
C ALA A 92 4.48 -3.26 7.29
N ARG A 93 4.96 -2.45 8.23
CA ARG A 93 6.32 -2.57 8.77
C ARG A 93 6.51 -3.86 9.55
N LYS A 94 5.50 -4.33 10.29
CA LYS A 94 5.52 -5.64 10.97
C LYS A 94 5.65 -6.80 9.97
N LEU A 95 5.12 -6.65 8.75
CA LEU A 95 5.35 -7.61 7.66
C LEU A 95 6.75 -7.52 7.06
N GLY A 96 7.54 -6.48 7.36
CA GLY A 96 8.87 -6.25 6.80
C GLY A 96 8.90 -5.29 5.60
N ALA A 97 7.80 -4.58 5.30
CA ALA A 97 7.80 -3.53 4.29
C ALA A 97 8.57 -2.30 4.79
N ARG A 98 9.48 -1.77 3.96
CA ARG A 98 10.32 -0.62 4.31
C ARG A 98 9.64 0.70 3.95
N ILE A 99 8.56 1.01 4.66
CA ILE A 99 7.78 2.24 4.41
C ILE A 99 8.42 3.44 5.09
N TYR A 100 8.70 4.47 4.29
CA TYR A 100 9.24 5.77 4.74
C TYR A 100 8.18 6.87 4.82
N ALA A 101 6.98 6.66 4.26
CA ALA A 101 5.89 7.61 4.34
C ALA A 101 5.43 7.85 5.78
N LEU A 102 5.06 9.10 6.06
CA LEU A 102 4.42 9.46 7.31
C LEU A 102 2.90 9.26 7.20
N PRO A 103 2.20 9.04 8.33
CA PRO A 103 0.75 8.97 8.34
C PRO A 103 0.07 10.20 7.71
N GLU A 104 0.65 11.38 7.94
CA GLU A 104 0.19 12.65 7.39
C GLU A 104 0.23 12.65 5.86
N ASP A 105 1.27 12.04 5.26
CA ASP A 105 1.40 11.98 3.80
C ASP A 105 0.29 11.14 3.16
N ILE A 106 -0.20 10.11 3.85
CA ILE A 106 -1.32 9.27 3.40
C ILE A 106 -2.63 10.00 3.62
N ALA A 107 -2.85 10.57 4.81
CA ALA A 107 -4.09 11.26 5.17
C ALA A 107 -4.35 12.51 4.31
N GLU A 108 -3.29 13.20 3.89
CA GLU A 108 -3.32 14.33 2.95
C GLU A 108 -3.33 13.89 1.47
N GLY A 109 -3.08 12.61 1.18
CA GLY A 109 -3.12 12.08 -0.18
C GLY A 109 -1.94 12.51 -1.06
N LYS A 110 -0.72 12.63 -0.51
CA LYS A 110 0.48 13.01 -1.27
C LYS A 110 0.85 11.92 -2.27
N PRO A 111 0.68 12.11 -3.59
CA PRO A 111 0.69 10.98 -4.53
C PRO A 111 2.01 10.23 -4.59
N LYS A 112 3.14 10.96 -4.53
CA LYS A 112 4.49 10.37 -4.50
C LYS A 112 4.72 9.50 -3.27
N MET A 113 4.31 9.98 -2.09
CA MET A 113 4.49 9.24 -0.85
C MET A 113 3.58 8.01 -0.82
N VAL A 114 2.32 8.18 -1.23
CA VAL A 114 1.35 7.08 -1.36
C VAL A 114 1.87 6.00 -2.30
N MET A 115 2.34 6.36 -3.51
CA MET A 115 2.93 5.42 -4.46
C MET A 115 4.07 4.59 -3.83
N THR A 116 4.96 5.23 -3.07
CA THR A 116 6.07 4.50 -2.42
C THR A 116 5.58 3.46 -1.41
N VAL A 117 4.45 3.67 -0.74
CA VAL A 117 3.85 2.69 0.17
C VAL A 117 3.43 1.44 -0.59
N PHE A 118 2.66 1.60 -1.68
CA PHE A 118 2.22 0.47 -2.51
C PHE A 118 3.41 -0.26 -3.13
N ALA A 119 4.41 0.47 -3.62
CA ALA A 119 5.64 -0.12 -4.15
C ALA A 119 6.39 -0.94 -3.09
N CYS A 120 6.48 -0.47 -1.85
CA CYS A 120 7.12 -1.21 -0.75
C CYS A 120 6.35 -2.49 -0.39
N LEU A 121 5.02 -2.43 -0.41
CA LEU A 121 4.16 -3.60 -0.19
C LEU A 121 4.29 -4.61 -1.33
N MET A 122 4.30 -4.15 -2.57
CA MET A 122 4.57 -4.97 -3.76
C MET A 122 5.92 -5.66 -3.62
N ALA A 123 6.98 -4.91 -3.36
CA ALA A 123 8.32 -5.49 -3.18
C ALA A 123 8.34 -6.56 -2.08
N ARG A 124 7.58 -6.37 -0.99
CA ARG A 124 7.46 -7.37 0.08
C ARG A 124 6.71 -8.63 -0.36
N ASP A 125 5.63 -8.50 -1.12
CA ASP A 125 4.84 -9.63 -1.63
C ASP A 125 5.65 -10.50 -2.61
N TYR A 126 6.49 -9.87 -3.45
CA TYR A 126 7.33 -10.57 -4.42
C TYR A 126 8.58 -11.24 -3.82
N ILE A 127 8.93 -11.02 -2.55
CA ILE A 127 10.04 -11.73 -1.89
C ILE A 127 9.53 -13.12 -1.45
N PRO A 128 9.93 -14.22 -2.11
CA PRO A 128 9.55 -15.57 -1.71
C PRO A 128 10.54 -16.04 -0.63
N GLY A 129 10.08 -16.23 0.60
CA GLY A 129 10.98 -16.65 1.69
C GLY A 129 10.38 -16.75 3.10
N ALA A 130 9.12 -17.14 3.24
CA ALA A 130 8.61 -17.66 4.51
C ALA A 130 7.52 -18.71 4.23
N GLN A 131 7.94 -19.80 3.58
CA GLN A 131 7.42 -21.13 3.89
C GLN A 131 8.45 -21.81 4.78
#